data_AF-A0A2H3AYT2-F1
#
_entry.id   AF-A0A2H3AYT2-F1
#
_cell.length_a   1.000
_cell.length_b   1.000
_cell.length_c   1.000
_cell.angle_alpha   90.00
_cell.angle_beta   90.00
_cell.angle_gamma   90.00
#
_symmetry.space_group_name_H-M   'P 1'
#
loop_
_entity.id
_entity.type
_entity.pdbx_description
1 polymer ?
#
loop_
_entity_poly.entity_id
_entity_poly.type
_entity_poly.pdbx_seq_one_letter_code
_entity_poly.pdbx_strand_id
1 'polypeptide(L)'
;MCSYWCHDATSFENNPGVAQSANIRVAPTQLAHILPESMNENLHVPKKHEWATSVWTVLNQFAGVDVKQELDGVDIHNLSNVMTMCNTEHAAFNNLMIWFEATGQPNEYKVCARHALYINQCPPKIMFTTTDPANYPVPSPRYLAIHAACALVSHLSGAGEYIDKMEREREFTTVLASDGGSAPLLERLLSLASVPR
;
A
#
# COMPACT_ATOMS: atom_id res chain seq x y z
N MET A 1 -3.51 -16.44 6.15
CA MET A 1 -3.57 -14.97 5.96
C MET A 1 -3.71 -14.32 7.32
N CYS A 2 -2.83 -13.37 7.62
CA CYS A 2 -2.62 -12.83 8.96
C CYS A 2 -3.85 -12.06 9.48
N SER A 3 -4.50 -12.61 10.49
CA SER A 3 -5.86 -12.29 10.93
C SER A 3 -5.96 -11.22 12.03
N TYR A 4 -4.86 -10.67 12.53
CA TYR A 4 -4.91 -9.86 13.76
C TYR A 4 -5.28 -8.37 13.58
N TRP A 5 -5.69 -7.95 12.38
CA TRP A 5 -5.91 -6.54 12.06
C TRP A 5 -7.37 -6.20 11.74
N CYS A 6 -7.98 -7.04 10.92
CA CYS A 6 -9.35 -6.90 10.42
C CYS A 6 -9.73 -8.26 9.88
N HIS A 7 -10.84 -8.84 10.35
CA HIS A 7 -11.36 -10.06 9.75
C HIS A 7 -12.34 -9.69 8.64
N ASP A 8 -12.15 -10.28 7.47
CA ASP A 8 -13.17 -10.23 6.42
C ASP A 8 -14.48 -10.81 6.96
N ALA A 9 -15.60 -10.15 6.67
CA ALA A 9 -16.92 -10.54 7.16
C ALA A 9 -17.28 -11.97 6.72
N THR A 10 -16.94 -12.34 5.49
CA THR A 10 -17.15 -13.70 4.97
C THR A 10 -16.33 -14.73 5.73
N SER A 11 -15.09 -14.40 6.08
CA SER A 11 -14.23 -15.28 6.87
C SER A 11 -14.67 -15.41 8.33
N PHE A 12 -15.22 -14.34 8.91
CA PHE A 12 -15.79 -14.33 10.26
C PHE A 12 -17.03 -15.23 10.35
N GLU A 13 -17.95 -15.12 9.38
CA GLU A 13 -19.20 -15.88 9.37
C GLU A 13 -19.00 -17.38 9.13
N ASN A 14 -17.98 -17.76 8.35
CA ASN A 14 -17.75 -19.14 7.93
C ASN A 14 -16.72 -19.90 8.79
N ASN A 15 -16.04 -19.25 9.74
CA ASN A 15 -14.97 -19.88 10.50
C ASN A 15 -15.12 -19.65 12.02
N PRO A 16 -15.71 -20.61 12.77
CA PRO A 16 -16.10 -20.43 14.17
C PRO A 16 -14.92 -20.19 15.13
N GLY A 17 -13.69 -20.52 14.72
CA GLY A 17 -12.48 -20.22 15.50
C GLY A 17 -12.09 -18.73 15.51
N VAL A 18 -12.60 -17.94 14.56
CA VAL A 18 -12.36 -16.49 14.51
C VAL A 18 -13.16 -15.78 15.59
N ALA A 19 -14.38 -16.19 15.92
CA ALA A 19 -15.29 -15.46 16.81
C ALA A 19 -14.88 -15.39 18.31
N GLN A 20 -13.76 -16.00 18.72
CA GLN A 20 -13.38 -16.15 20.14
C GLN A 20 -12.43 -15.06 20.69
N SER A 21 -12.00 -14.07 19.92
CA SER A 21 -11.18 -12.97 20.46
C SER A 21 -11.98 -11.68 20.67
N ALA A 22 -11.92 -11.12 21.88
CA ALA A 22 -12.84 -10.09 22.38
C ALA A 22 -12.69 -8.68 21.75
N ASN A 23 -11.84 -8.52 20.73
CA ASN A 23 -11.56 -7.23 20.07
C ASN A 23 -11.42 -7.38 18.55
N ILE A 24 -12.29 -8.18 17.92
CA ILE A 24 -12.24 -8.35 16.46
C ILE A 24 -12.98 -7.23 15.76
N ARG A 25 -12.22 -6.41 15.03
CA ARG A 25 -12.78 -5.53 14.01
C ARG A 25 -13.14 -6.39 12.79
N VAL A 26 -14.44 -6.49 12.51
CA VAL A 26 -14.96 -7.06 11.26
C VAL A 26 -15.28 -5.91 10.32
N ALA A 27 -14.65 -5.88 9.16
CA ALA A 27 -14.98 -4.93 8.10
C ALA A 27 -14.60 -5.53 6.74
N PRO A 28 -15.18 -5.04 5.63
CA PRO A 28 -14.71 -5.40 4.31
C PRO A 28 -13.21 -5.11 4.18
N THR A 29 -12.47 -6.09 3.68
CA THR A 29 -11.02 -5.98 3.45
C THR A 29 -10.70 -5.94 1.97
N GLN A 30 -9.62 -5.25 1.63
CA GLN A 30 -9.06 -5.18 0.29
C GLN A 30 -7.63 -5.73 0.30
N LEU A 31 -7.21 -6.30 -0.84
CA LEU A 31 -5.83 -6.67 -1.07
C LEU A 31 -5.01 -5.40 -1.31
N ALA A 32 -3.93 -5.26 -0.55
CA ALA A 32 -2.94 -4.20 -0.67
C ALA A 32 -1.63 -4.81 -1.18
N HIS A 33 -1.06 -4.23 -2.24
CA HIS A 33 0.33 -4.51 -2.58
C HIS A 33 1.27 -3.64 -1.75
N ILE A 34 2.31 -4.25 -1.18
CA ILE A 34 3.33 -3.55 -0.39
C ILE A 34 4.13 -2.64 -1.33
N LEU A 35 4.59 -3.20 -2.45
CA LEU A 35 5.13 -2.44 -3.57
C LEU A 35 4.07 -2.40 -4.68
N PRO A 36 3.65 -1.19 -5.13
CA PRO A 36 2.37 -1.02 -5.82
C PRO A 36 2.35 -1.64 -7.22
N GLU A 37 1.22 -2.28 -7.56
CA GLU A 37 0.96 -2.88 -8.88
C GLU A 37 1.18 -1.90 -10.03
N SER A 38 0.87 -0.62 -9.80
CA SER A 38 1.04 0.44 -10.77
C SER A 38 2.44 0.55 -11.38
N MET A 39 3.49 -0.03 -10.76
CA MET A 39 4.84 -0.12 -11.33
C MET A 39 4.92 -1.00 -12.59
N ASN A 40 3.97 -1.92 -12.77
CA ASN A 40 3.91 -2.84 -13.91
C ASN A 40 2.75 -2.57 -14.87
N GLU A 41 1.86 -1.65 -14.50
CA GLU A 41 0.69 -1.34 -15.29
C GLU A 41 0.99 -0.34 -16.42
N ASN A 42 0.37 -0.58 -17.58
CA ASN A 42 0.29 0.38 -18.68
C ASN A 42 1.64 0.83 -19.23
N LEU A 43 2.63 -0.05 -19.18
CA LEU A 43 3.99 0.18 -19.67
C LEU A 43 4.08 0.41 -21.19
N HIS A 44 3.00 0.20 -21.93
CA HIS A 44 2.91 0.58 -23.35
C HIS A 44 2.82 2.11 -23.53
N VAL A 45 2.44 2.86 -22.49
CA VAL A 45 2.41 4.34 -22.52
C VAL A 45 3.83 4.87 -22.22
N PRO A 46 4.49 5.59 -23.14
CA PRO A 46 5.91 5.98 -22.97
C PRO A 46 6.21 6.72 -21.66
N LYS A 47 5.39 7.71 -21.30
CA LYS A 47 5.56 8.47 -20.04
C LYS A 47 5.43 7.59 -18.79
N LYS A 48 4.52 6.61 -18.83
CA LYS A 48 4.32 5.66 -17.72
C LYS A 48 5.51 4.70 -17.62
N HIS A 49 6.01 4.23 -18.75
CA HIS A 49 7.19 3.38 -18.82
C HIS A 49 8.44 4.07 -18.27
N GLU A 50 8.67 5.33 -18.63
CA GLU A 50 9.77 6.15 -18.11
C GLU A 50 9.66 6.35 -16.60
N TRP A 51 8.46 6.67 -16.11
CA TRP A 51 8.20 6.78 -14.68
C TRP A 51 8.48 5.46 -13.95
N ALA A 52 7.95 4.34 -14.45
CA ALA A 52 8.11 3.02 -13.82
C ALA A 52 9.59 2.61 -13.80
N THR A 53 10.30 2.83 -14.90
CA THR A 53 11.75 2.58 -15.00
C THR A 53 12.54 3.41 -14.00
N SER A 54 12.15 4.66 -13.80
CA SER A 54 12.77 5.55 -12.80
C SER A 54 12.52 5.04 -11.38
N VAL A 55 11.29 4.65 -11.05
CA VAL A 55 10.94 4.07 -9.75
C VAL A 55 11.75 2.81 -9.48
N TRP A 56 11.78 1.86 -10.43
CA TRP A 56 12.57 0.64 -10.31
C TRP A 56 14.05 0.91 -10.08
N THR A 57 14.62 1.87 -10.81
CA THR A 57 16.03 2.25 -10.67
C THR A 57 16.34 2.78 -9.28
N VAL A 58 15.49 3.67 -8.76
CA VAL A 58 15.63 4.21 -7.40
C VAL A 58 15.51 3.08 -6.39
N LEU A 59 14.46 2.25 -6.47
CA LEU A 59 14.26 1.15 -5.54
C LEU A 59 15.44 0.18 -5.52
N ASN A 60 15.96 -0.22 -6.68
CA ASN A 60 17.10 -1.12 -6.77
C ASN A 60 18.36 -0.53 -6.13
N GLN A 61 18.59 0.78 -6.31
CA GLN A 61 19.75 1.46 -5.75
C GLN A 61 19.70 1.58 -4.22
N PHE A 62 18.51 1.80 -3.65
CA PHE A 62 18.32 1.97 -2.21
C PHE A 62 18.05 0.66 -1.46
N ALA A 63 17.47 -0.35 -2.11
CA ALA A 63 17.18 -1.64 -1.52
C ALA A 63 18.38 -2.60 -1.52
N GLY A 64 19.42 -2.31 -2.30
CA GLY A 64 20.61 -3.15 -2.43
C GLY A 64 20.36 -4.50 -3.12
N VAL A 65 19.22 -4.64 -3.81
CA VAL A 65 18.78 -5.84 -4.53
C VAL A 65 18.00 -5.44 -5.79
N ASP A 66 17.91 -6.34 -6.76
CA ASP A 66 17.10 -6.11 -7.97
C ASP A 66 15.62 -6.45 -7.71
N VAL A 67 14.90 -5.51 -7.10
CA VAL A 67 13.47 -5.63 -6.80
C VAL A 67 12.66 -5.80 -8.09
N LYS A 68 13.12 -5.18 -9.19
CA LYS A 68 12.49 -5.35 -10.50
C LYS A 68 12.54 -6.81 -10.94
N GLN A 69 13.69 -7.47 -10.82
CA GLN A 69 13.81 -8.90 -11.16
C GLN A 69 12.83 -9.78 -10.35
N GLU A 70 12.54 -9.40 -9.11
CA GLU A 70 11.69 -10.19 -8.21
C GLU A 70 10.19 -9.96 -8.40
N LEU A 71 9.78 -8.82 -8.96
CA LEU A 71 8.38 -8.38 -9.02
C LEU A 71 7.93 -7.92 -10.42
N ASP A 72 8.68 -8.21 -11.48
CA ASP A 72 8.29 -7.85 -12.85
C ASP A 72 7.08 -8.67 -13.34
N GLY A 73 6.28 -8.08 -14.22
CA GLY A 73 5.09 -8.70 -14.77
C GLY A 73 4.16 -9.30 -13.71
N VAL A 74 3.91 -10.61 -13.80
CA VAL A 74 2.97 -11.35 -12.93
C VAL A 74 3.47 -11.48 -11.49
N ASP A 75 4.78 -11.40 -11.27
CA ASP A 75 5.38 -11.59 -9.94
C ASP A 75 5.06 -10.41 -9.00
N ILE A 76 4.52 -9.31 -9.51
CA ILE A 76 3.98 -8.22 -8.68
C ILE A 76 2.88 -8.70 -7.72
N HIS A 77 2.16 -9.76 -8.08
CA HIS A 77 1.11 -10.39 -7.27
C HIS A 77 1.64 -11.48 -6.32
N ASN A 78 2.97 -11.60 -6.16
CA ASN A 78 3.56 -12.57 -5.24
C ASN A 78 2.98 -12.42 -3.82
N LEU A 79 2.68 -13.53 -3.15
CA LEU A 79 2.11 -13.54 -1.81
C LEU A 79 2.96 -12.78 -0.77
N SER A 80 4.28 -12.71 -1.00
CA SER A 80 5.21 -11.95 -0.15
C SER A 80 5.10 -10.43 -0.37
N ASN A 81 4.47 -9.98 -1.46
CA ASN A 81 4.23 -8.57 -1.81
C ASN A 81 2.79 -8.12 -1.53
N VAL A 82 1.91 -8.98 -0.99
CA VAL A 82 0.51 -8.61 -0.74
C VAL A 82 0.10 -8.86 0.70
N MET A 83 -0.83 -8.05 1.16
CA MET A 83 -1.46 -8.17 2.47
C MET A 83 -2.92 -7.70 2.39
N THR A 84 -3.73 -7.97 3.41
CA THR A 84 -5.12 -7.51 3.47
C THR A 84 -5.28 -6.42 4.50
N MET A 85 -6.10 -5.41 4.19
CA MET A 85 -6.37 -4.27 5.07
C MET A 85 -7.85 -3.87 4.98
N CYS A 86 -8.43 -3.28 6.04
CA CYS A 86 -9.73 -2.61 5.86
C CYS A 86 -9.56 -1.35 4.99
N ASN A 87 -10.66 -0.87 4.40
CA ASN A 87 -10.64 0.24 3.43
C ASN A 87 -9.89 1.50 3.90
N THR A 88 -10.09 1.91 5.16
CA THR A 88 -9.48 3.12 5.74
C THR A 88 -7.96 3.02 5.78
N GLU A 89 -7.45 1.88 6.22
CA GLU A 89 -6.03 1.64 6.35
C GLU A 89 -5.38 1.32 5.01
N HIS A 90 -6.09 0.64 4.11
CA HIS A 90 -5.65 0.42 2.73
C HIS A 90 -5.37 1.75 2.04
N ALA A 91 -6.28 2.72 2.14
CA ALA A 91 -6.08 4.06 1.59
C ALA A 91 -4.90 4.78 2.25
N ALA A 92 -4.79 4.73 3.58
CA ALA A 92 -3.68 5.34 4.30
C ALA A 92 -2.32 4.69 3.94
N PHE A 93 -2.30 3.38 3.70
CA PHE A 93 -1.10 2.66 3.32
C PHE A 93 -0.65 3.05 1.92
N ASN A 94 -1.55 3.04 0.93
CA ASN A 94 -1.24 3.43 -0.45
C ASN A 94 -0.74 4.88 -0.55
N ASN A 95 -1.25 5.76 0.32
CA ASN A 95 -0.82 7.16 0.39
C ASN A 95 0.44 7.36 1.24
N LEU A 96 1.13 6.29 1.65
CA LEU A 96 2.35 6.34 2.45
C LEU A 96 2.17 7.02 3.83
N MET A 97 0.95 7.00 4.37
CA MET A 97 0.61 7.60 5.67
C MET A 97 0.78 6.63 6.83
N ILE A 98 0.81 5.33 6.56
CA ILE A 98 1.10 4.27 7.53
C ILE A 98 2.20 3.35 7.01
N TRP A 99 3.00 2.81 7.93
CA TRP A 99 4.10 1.88 7.63
C TRP A 99 4.36 0.93 8.80
N PHE A 100 5.22 -0.07 8.56
CA PHE A 100 5.56 -1.12 9.52
C PHE A 100 7.06 -1.09 9.82
N GLU A 101 7.42 -0.93 11.10
CA GLU A 101 8.82 -0.95 11.55
C GLU A 101 9.16 -2.27 12.22
N ALA A 102 10.26 -2.91 11.79
CA ALA A 102 10.71 -4.15 12.39
C ALA A 102 11.06 -3.95 13.87
N THR A 103 10.61 -4.87 14.72
CA THR A 103 10.85 -4.81 16.19
C THR A 103 12.13 -5.54 16.63
N GLY A 104 12.81 -6.21 15.70
CA GLY A 104 13.90 -7.15 15.98
C GLY A 104 13.42 -8.60 16.19
N GLN A 105 12.12 -8.81 16.41
CA GLN A 105 11.51 -10.14 16.40
C GLN A 105 11.10 -10.53 14.97
N PRO A 106 11.35 -11.78 14.52
CA PRO A 106 10.95 -12.22 13.19
C PRO A 106 9.45 -12.03 12.94
N ASN A 107 9.12 -11.39 11.82
CA ASN A 107 7.74 -11.13 11.38
C ASN A 107 6.88 -10.29 12.34
N GLU A 108 7.47 -9.66 13.36
CA GLU A 108 6.78 -8.72 14.24
C GLU A 108 7.16 -7.27 13.91
N TYR A 109 6.14 -6.44 13.74
CA TYR A 109 6.28 -5.05 13.35
C TYR A 109 5.49 -4.14 14.26
N LYS A 110 6.04 -2.97 14.54
CA LYS A 110 5.31 -1.84 15.11
C LYS A 110 4.52 -1.17 14.00
N VAL A 111 3.25 -0.86 14.25
CA VAL A 111 2.42 -0.09 13.33
C VAL A 111 2.71 1.39 13.56
N CYS A 112 3.19 2.07 12.53
CA CYS A 112 3.56 3.47 12.56
C CYS A 112 2.72 4.27 11.56
N ALA A 113 2.57 5.56 11.84
CA ALA A 113 1.80 6.46 11.01
C ALA A 113 2.32 7.88 11.10
N ARG A 114 2.06 8.67 10.04
CA ARG A 114 2.34 10.11 10.01
C ARG A 114 1.52 10.85 11.06
N HIS A 115 0.27 10.44 11.24
CA HIS A 115 -0.60 10.91 12.29
C HIS A 115 -1.28 9.73 12.99
N ALA A 116 -1.35 9.77 14.32
CA ALA A 116 -1.94 8.70 15.14
C ALA A 116 -3.40 8.39 14.79
N LEU A 117 -4.12 9.34 14.17
CA LEU A 117 -5.49 9.16 13.71
C LEU A 117 -5.66 8.06 12.65
N TYR A 118 -4.62 7.76 11.86
CA TYR A 118 -4.68 6.71 10.83
C TYR A 118 -4.57 5.30 11.38
N ILE A 119 -4.12 5.15 12.64
CA ILE A 119 -3.88 3.86 13.29
C ILE A 119 -4.60 3.74 14.63
N ASN A 120 -5.59 4.59 14.88
CA ASN A 120 -6.33 4.64 16.13
C ASN A 120 -7.07 3.32 16.46
N GLN A 121 -7.41 2.55 15.43
CA GLN A 121 -8.09 1.26 15.51
C GLN A 121 -7.13 0.08 15.25
N CYS A 122 -5.84 0.36 15.04
CA CYS A 122 -4.84 -0.67 14.80
C CYS A 122 -4.20 -1.09 16.12
N PRO A 123 -3.86 -2.38 16.29
CA PRO A 123 -2.98 -2.79 17.37
C PRO A 123 -1.61 -2.09 17.21
N PRO A 124 -0.93 -1.74 18.32
CA PRO A 124 0.36 -1.06 18.28
C PRO A 124 1.47 -1.91 17.64
N LYS A 125 1.30 -3.24 17.67
CA LYS A 125 2.18 -4.22 17.05
C LYS A 125 1.36 -5.26 16.31
N ILE A 126 1.92 -5.79 15.24
CA ILE A 126 1.38 -6.91 14.48
C ILE A 126 2.44 -7.97 14.31
N MET A 127 2.02 -9.23 14.22
CA MET A 127 2.87 -10.36 13.89
C MET A 127 2.27 -11.11 12.72
N PHE A 128 2.99 -11.21 11.61
CA PHE A 128 2.55 -12.01 10.47
C PHE A 128 2.87 -13.48 10.70
N THR A 129 1.84 -14.31 10.63
CA THR A 129 1.95 -15.77 10.84
C THR A 129 1.32 -16.55 9.71
N THR A 130 1.84 -17.75 9.49
CA THR A 130 1.33 -18.74 8.54
C THR A 130 1.59 -20.13 9.09
N THR A 131 0.66 -21.05 8.87
CA THR A 131 0.83 -22.47 9.23
C THR A 131 1.55 -23.26 8.13
N ASP A 132 1.64 -22.69 6.93
CA ASP A 132 2.29 -23.31 5.77
C ASP A 132 3.13 -22.26 5.03
N PRO A 133 4.39 -22.06 5.47
CA PRO A 133 5.29 -21.08 4.86
C PRO A 133 5.67 -21.39 3.41
N ALA A 134 5.55 -22.64 2.96
CA ALA A 134 5.95 -23.05 1.62
C ALA A 134 4.93 -22.60 0.57
N ASN A 135 3.64 -22.70 0.89
CA ASN A 135 2.56 -22.33 -0.02
C ASN A 135 1.98 -20.93 0.26
N TYR A 136 2.06 -20.46 1.51
CA TYR A 136 1.51 -19.18 1.93
C TYR A 136 2.54 -18.38 2.73
N PRO A 137 3.59 -17.86 2.06
CA PRO A 137 4.56 -17.01 2.72
C PRO A 137 3.89 -15.76 3.30
N VAL A 138 4.45 -15.26 4.39
CA VAL A 138 4.05 -13.97 4.97
C VAL A 138 4.66 -12.82 4.16
N PRO A 139 4.12 -11.59 4.31
CA PRO A 139 4.74 -10.38 3.76
C PRO A 139 6.25 -10.33 3.99
N SER A 140 6.98 -10.03 2.91
CA SER A 140 8.44 -9.94 2.94
C SER A 140 8.88 -8.79 3.85
N PRO A 141 9.73 -9.06 4.87
CA PRO A 141 10.31 -8.00 5.70
C PRO A 141 11.02 -6.92 4.89
N ARG A 142 11.61 -7.32 3.75
CA ARG A 142 12.32 -6.41 2.85
C ARG A 142 11.37 -5.46 2.13
N TYR A 143 10.26 -5.96 1.60
CA TYR A 143 9.28 -5.10 0.92
C TYR A 143 8.63 -4.13 1.92
N LEU A 144 8.34 -4.59 3.14
CA LEU A 144 7.86 -3.74 4.21
C LEU A 144 8.86 -2.63 4.59
N ALA A 145 10.16 -2.95 4.64
CA ALA A 145 11.21 -1.98 4.90
C ALA A 145 11.34 -0.93 3.77
N ILE A 146 11.19 -1.35 2.52
CA ILE A 146 11.18 -0.43 1.36
C ILE A 146 9.98 0.52 1.46
N HIS A 147 8.78 0.00 1.72
CA HIS A 147 7.58 0.82 1.91
C HIS A 147 7.76 1.83 3.06
N ALA A 148 8.30 1.37 4.19
CA ALA A 148 8.59 2.24 5.34
C ALA A 148 9.59 3.34 4.97
N ALA A 149 10.64 3.03 4.22
CA ALA A 149 11.58 4.04 3.73
C ALA A 149 10.90 5.07 2.81
N CYS A 150 10.06 4.62 1.88
CA CYS A 150 9.27 5.51 1.02
C CYS A 150 8.33 6.43 1.84
N ALA A 151 7.66 5.88 2.86
CA ALA A 151 6.78 6.65 3.75
C ALA A 151 7.54 7.69 4.56
N LEU A 152 8.69 7.32 5.13
CA LEU A 152 9.55 8.22 5.88
C LEU A 152 10.11 9.33 4.98
N VAL A 153 10.61 9.00 3.79
CA VAL A 153 11.12 9.98 2.82
C VAL A 153 10.00 10.92 2.37
N SER A 154 8.82 10.39 2.06
CA SER A 154 7.64 11.19 1.69
C SER A 154 7.29 12.19 2.78
N HIS A 155 7.29 11.75 4.04
CA HIS A 155 7.00 12.60 5.18
C HIS A 155 8.09 13.66 5.44
N LEU A 156 9.36 13.26 5.48
CA LEU A 156 10.48 14.15 5.84
C LEU A 156 10.80 15.18 4.75
N SER A 157 10.48 14.87 3.48
CA SER A 157 10.67 15.79 2.35
C SER A 157 9.51 16.77 2.13
N GLY A 158 8.39 16.60 2.85
CA GLY A 158 7.16 17.35 2.59
C GLY A 158 6.39 16.90 1.34
N ALA A 159 6.79 15.79 0.71
CA ALA A 159 6.09 15.23 -0.43
C ALA A 159 4.73 14.62 -0.03
N GLY A 160 4.58 14.22 1.23
CA GLY A 160 3.31 13.70 1.77
C GLY A 160 2.16 14.71 1.66
N GLU A 161 2.40 15.99 1.95
CA GLU A 161 1.42 17.06 1.79
C GLU A 161 0.98 17.24 0.33
N TYR A 162 1.91 17.07 -0.61
CA TYR A 162 1.60 17.12 -2.04
C TYR A 162 0.74 15.94 -2.48
N ILE A 163 1.04 14.73 -2.01
CA ILE A 163 0.26 13.51 -2.28
C ILE A 163 -1.17 13.67 -1.72
N ASP A 164 -1.31 14.11 -0.46
CA ASP A 164 -2.62 14.34 0.17
C ASP A 164 -3.46 15.36 -0.58
N LYS A 165 -2.84 16.48 -0.98
CA LYS A 165 -3.50 17.53 -1.74
C LYS A 165 -4.01 16.98 -3.08
N MET A 166 -3.17 16.22 -3.78
CA MET A 166 -3.51 15.63 -5.06
C MET A 166 -4.68 14.66 -4.95
N GLU A 167 -4.71 13.76 -3.97
CA GLU A 167 -5.85 12.86 -3.80
C GLU A 167 -7.11 13.58 -3.35
N ARG A 168 -7.02 14.57 -2.45
CA ARG A 168 -8.17 15.39 -2.10
C ARG A 168 -8.75 16.12 -3.32
N GLU A 169 -7.88 16.64 -4.18
CA GLU A 169 -8.32 17.27 -5.43
C GLU A 169 -9.00 16.26 -6.36
N ARG A 170 -8.56 15.00 -6.43
CA ARG A 170 -9.22 13.96 -7.23
C ARG A 170 -10.56 13.50 -6.66
N GLU A 171 -10.65 13.35 -5.34
CA GLU A 171 -11.87 12.88 -4.66
C GLU A 171 -12.98 13.93 -4.61
N PHE A 172 -12.62 15.19 -4.37
CA PHE A 172 -13.59 16.26 -4.06
C PHE A 172 -13.82 17.26 -5.21
N THR A 173 -12.98 17.27 -6.24
CA THR A 173 -13.22 18.12 -7.42
C THR A 173 -14.18 17.43 -8.38
N THR A 174 -15.48 17.69 -8.21
CA THR A 174 -16.54 17.17 -9.09
C THR A 174 -16.82 18.05 -10.30
N VAL A 175 -16.29 19.28 -10.32
CA VAL A 175 -16.48 20.29 -11.38
C VAL A 175 -15.21 21.08 -11.61
N LEU A 176 -14.96 21.47 -12.87
CA LEU A 176 -13.83 22.32 -13.23
C LEU A 176 -14.07 23.75 -12.73
N ALA A 177 -13.04 24.35 -12.14
CA ALA A 177 -13.06 25.75 -11.77
C ALA A 177 -13.21 26.62 -13.02
N SER A 178 -14.14 27.58 -12.97
CA SER A 178 -14.47 28.46 -14.10
C SER A 178 -13.34 29.43 -14.48
N ASP A 179 -12.37 29.63 -13.58
CA ASP A 179 -11.18 30.45 -13.76
C ASP A 179 -9.99 29.69 -14.39
N GLY A 180 -10.18 28.40 -14.71
CA GLY A 180 -9.12 27.55 -15.25
C GLY A 180 -8.14 26.99 -14.21
N GLY A 181 -8.36 27.23 -12.92
CA GLY A 181 -7.51 26.71 -11.83
C GLY A 181 -7.45 25.18 -11.77
N SER A 182 -8.43 24.49 -12.36
CA SER A 182 -8.44 23.02 -12.47
C SER A 182 -7.66 22.45 -13.66
N ALA A 183 -7.08 23.28 -14.53
CA ALA A 183 -6.38 22.81 -15.73
C ALA A 183 -5.23 21.81 -15.43
N PRO A 184 -4.35 22.05 -14.43
CA PRO A 184 -3.27 21.10 -14.12
C PRO A 184 -3.78 19.74 -13.63
N LEU A 185 -4.85 19.74 -12.82
CA LEU A 185 -5.48 18.51 -12.33
C LEU A 185 -6.16 17.76 -13.48
N LEU A 186 -6.87 18.47 -14.36
CA LEU A 186 -7.54 17.89 -15.53
C LEU A 186 -6.54 17.28 -16.51
N GLU A 187 -5.47 17.98 -16.85
CA GLU A 187 -4.40 17.43 -17.72
C GLU A 187 -3.81 16.16 -17.14
N ARG A 188 -3.58 16.13 -15.82
CA ARG A 188 -3.07 14.95 -15.13
C ARG A 188 -4.10 13.81 -15.14
N LEU A 189 -5.37 14.08 -14.83
CA LEU A 189 -6.43 13.07 -14.86
C LEU A 189 -6.61 12.51 -16.26
N LEU A 190 -6.59 13.33 -17.30
CA LEU A 190 -6.62 12.88 -18.69
C LEU A 190 -5.41 12.03 -19.04
N SER A 191 -4.21 12.39 -18.55
CA SER A 191 -3.01 11.56 -18.76
C SER A 191 -3.10 10.19 -18.07
N LEU A 192 -3.87 10.08 -16.99
CA LEU A 192 -4.11 8.84 -16.24
C LEU A 192 -5.32 8.06 -16.78
N ALA A 193 -6.28 8.72 -17.42
CA ALA A 193 -7.52 8.15 -17.96
C ALA A 193 -7.44 7.80 -19.46
N SER A 194 -6.46 8.31 -20.20
CA SER A 194 -6.13 7.86 -21.57
C SER A 194 -5.45 6.49 -21.61
N VAL A 195 -5.60 5.75 -20.52
CA VAL A 195 -5.08 4.42 -20.23
C VAL A 195 -6.28 3.46 -20.32
N PRO A 196 -6.35 2.57 -21.32
CA PRO A 196 -7.42 1.57 -21.37
C PRO A 196 -7.27 0.60 -20.19
N ARG A 197 -8.40 0.24 -19.55
CA ARG A 197 -8.46 -0.86 -18.58
C ARG A 197 -8.24 -2.20 -19.26
#